data_AF-A0A2R6NIQ6-F1
#
_entry.id   AF-A0A2R6NIQ6-F1
#
_cell.length_a   1.000
_cell.length_b   1.000
_cell.length_c   1.000
_cell.angle_alpha   90.00
_cell.angle_beta   90.00
_cell.angle_gamma   90.00
#
_symmetry.space_group_name_H-M   'P 1'
#
loop_
_entity.id
_entity.type
_entity.pdbx_description
1 polymer ?
#
loop_
_entity_poly.entity_id
_entity_poly.type
_entity_poly.pdbx_seq_one_letter_code
_entity_poly.pdbx_strand_id
1 'polypeptide(L)'
;MFLGNVAPTISLPLLKILFHRQCTGLNDPSEKYFRSTREKMFGKKLEDMGGEEEWNKLEPALAKLNGWLSANGPGRDNLLTGDRIIFADIQLASLLIWAKVVCGEDSEDWKRLASLHDGKWKRFLAQFEKYGAVDI
;
A
#
# COMPACT_ATOMS: atom_id res chain seq x y z
N MET A 1 3.86 4.61 -18.31
CA MET A 1 2.53 4.96 -17.76
C MET A 1 2.40 4.29 -16.39
N PHE A 2 2.10 5.03 -15.32
CA PHE A 2 2.10 4.58 -13.91
C PHE A 2 1.50 3.17 -13.67
N LEU A 3 0.42 2.85 -14.40
CA LEU A 3 -0.30 1.57 -14.36
C LEU A 3 0.50 0.34 -14.82
N GLY A 4 1.38 0.50 -15.81
CA GLY A 4 2.05 -0.66 -16.43
C GLY A 4 3.27 -1.17 -15.66
N ASN A 5 4.02 -0.27 -15.00
CA ASN A 5 5.33 -0.62 -14.43
C ASN A 5 5.49 -0.29 -12.95
N VAL A 6 4.79 0.72 -12.40
CA VAL A 6 5.01 1.15 -11.00
C VAL A 6 3.97 0.57 -10.06
N ALA A 7 2.70 0.53 -10.47
CA ALA A 7 1.65 -0.07 -9.66
C ALA A 7 1.98 -1.53 -9.27
N PRO A 8 2.43 -2.42 -10.17
CA PRO A 8 2.81 -3.79 -9.80
C PRO A 8 4.02 -3.87 -8.86
N THR A 9 5.00 -2.98 -9.01
CA THR A 9 6.21 -2.97 -8.16
C THR A 9 5.93 -2.51 -6.73
N ILE A 10 4.83 -1.80 -6.50
CA ILE A 10 4.38 -1.40 -5.17
C ILE A 10 3.38 -2.42 -4.62
N SER A 11 2.41 -2.84 -5.43
CA SER A 11 1.32 -3.69 -4.96
C SER A 11 1.75 -5.13 -4.61
N LEU A 12 2.68 -5.73 -5.37
CA LEU A 12 3.16 -7.09 -5.12
C LEU A 12 3.97 -7.27 -3.82
N PRO A 13 4.91 -6.39 -3.45
CA PRO A 13 5.55 -6.52 -2.15
C PRO A 13 4.59 -6.15 -1.01
N LEU A 14 3.76 -5.11 -1.19
CA LEU A 14 2.79 -4.70 -0.18
C LEU A 14 1.79 -5.81 0.13
N LEU A 15 1.23 -6.49 -0.87
CA LEU A 15 0.28 -7.57 -0.63
C LEU A 15 0.91 -8.70 0.19
N LYS A 16 2.19 -9.01 -0.04
CA LYS A 16 2.87 -10.09 0.66
C LYS A 16 3.12 -9.74 2.13
N ILE A 17 3.41 -8.46 2.40
CA ILE A 17 3.53 -7.94 3.77
C ILE A 17 2.17 -8.02 4.50
N LEU A 18 1.06 -7.77 3.81
CA LEU A 18 -0.26 -7.64 4.43
C LEU A 18 -1.05 -8.94 4.56
N PHE A 19 -0.86 -9.91 3.67
CA PHE A 19 -1.80 -11.03 3.49
C PHE A 19 -1.99 -11.91 4.71
N HIS A 20 -0.95 -12.18 5.50
CA HIS A 20 -1.11 -12.96 6.72
C HIS A 20 -2.08 -12.25 7.69
N ARG A 21 -1.81 -10.98 8.00
CA ARG A 21 -2.64 -10.18 8.91
C ARG A 21 -4.04 -9.93 8.35
N GLN A 22 -4.17 -9.71 7.03
CA GLN A 22 -5.47 -9.60 6.40
C GLN A 22 -6.28 -10.88 6.61
N CYS A 23 -5.67 -12.04 6.41
CA CYS A 23 -6.35 -13.33 6.53
C CYS A 23 -6.94 -13.49 7.94
N THR A 24 -6.18 -13.14 8.99
CA THR A 24 -6.63 -13.24 10.38
C THR A 24 -7.75 -12.27 10.78
N GLY A 25 -8.03 -11.26 9.95
CA GLY A 25 -9.11 -10.29 10.19
C GLY A 25 -10.42 -10.63 9.46
N LEU A 26 -10.48 -11.74 8.72
CA LEU A 26 -11.66 -12.14 7.95
C LEU A 26 -12.61 -13.02 8.80
N ASN A 27 -13.88 -13.09 8.40
CA ASN A 27 -14.81 -14.09 8.95
C ASN A 27 -14.43 -15.52 8.51
N ASP A 28 -14.84 -16.54 9.25
CA ASP A 28 -14.39 -17.93 9.04
C ASP A 28 -14.53 -18.44 7.59
N PRO A 29 -15.66 -18.22 6.87
CA PRO A 29 -15.76 -18.66 5.49
C PRO A 29 -14.75 -17.95 4.57
N SER A 30 -14.57 -16.64 4.76
CA SER A 30 -13.69 -15.83 3.94
C SER A 30 -12.22 -16.11 4.25
N GLU A 31 -11.86 -16.32 5.52
CA GLU A 31 -10.52 -16.71 5.94
C GLU A 31 -10.09 -18.02 5.26
N LYS A 32 -10.92 -19.07 5.36
CA LYS A 32 -10.63 -20.38 4.77
C LYS A 32 -10.41 -20.30 3.27
N TYR A 33 -11.28 -19.57 2.56
CA TYR A 33 -11.16 -19.36 1.13
C TYR A 33 -9.92 -18.52 0.77
N PHE A 34 -9.67 -17.43 1.48
CA PHE A 34 -8.54 -16.54 1.24
C PHE A 34 -7.22 -17.27 1.43
N ARG A 35 -7.05 -17.97 2.57
CA ARG A 35 -5.86 -18.78 2.85
C ARG A 35 -5.62 -19.80 1.75
N SER A 36 -6.62 -20.63 1.43
CA SER A 36 -6.48 -21.68 0.41
C SER A 36 -6.04 -21.13 -0.95
N THR A 37 -6.69 -20.05 -1.41
CA THR A 37 -6.42 -19.49 -2.74
C THR A 37 -5.07 -18.76 -2.81
N ARG A 38 -4.68 -18.02 -1.76
CA ARG A 38 -3.42 -17.26 -1.76
C ARG A 38 -2.23 -18.16 -1.53
N GLU A 39 -2.31 -19.13 -0.61
CA GLU A 39 -1.21 -20.10 -0.42
C GLU A 39 -0.95 -20.89 -1.71
N LYS A 40 -2.01 -21.30 -2.43
CA LYS A 40 -1.88 -21.95 -3.74
C LYS A 40 -1.25 -21.03 -4.80
N MET A 41 -1.61 -19.75 -4.80
CA MET A 41 -1.08 -18.77 -5.76
C MET A 41 0.42 -18.52 -5.57
N PHE A 42 0.88 -18.42 -4.32
CA PHE A 42 2.28 -18.09 -4.00
C PHE A 42 3.17 -19.32 -3.73
N GLY A 43 2.57 -20.51 -3.58
CA GLY A 43 3.30 -21.73 -3.24
C GLY A 43 3.95 -21.71 -1.87
N LYS A 44 3.45 -20.87 -0.95
CA LYS A 44 3.97 -20.66 0.41
C LYS A 44 2.83 -20.51 1.40
N LYS A 45 3.10 -20.75 2.69
CA LYS A 45 2.19 -20.36 3.77
C LYS A 45 2.16 -18.84 3.89
N LEU A 46 1.02 -18.29 4.31
CA LEU A 46 0.87 -16.84 4.47
C LEU A 46 1.86 -16.30 5.51
N GLU A 47 2.13 -17.07 6.55
CA GLU A 47 3.08 -16.79 7.63
C GLU A 47 4.53 -16.66 7.11
N ASP A 48 4.84 -17.32 5.99
CA ASP A 48 6.15 -17.28 5.34
C ASP A 48 6.22 -16.22 4.22
N MET A 49 5.19 -15.37 4.09
CA MET A 49 5.14 -14.26 3.14
C MET A 49 5.52 -12.94 3.82
N GLY A 50 6.02 -11.98 3.03
CA GLY A 50 6.38 -10.65 3.52
C GLY A 50 7.82 -10.59 4.06
N GLY A 51 7.99 -9.90 5.18
CA GLY A 51 9.31 -9.68 5.81
C GLY A 51 10.21 -8.69 5.08
N GLU A 52 11.47 -8.61 5.51
CA GLU A 52 12.44 -7.64 4.99
C GLU A 52 12.71 -7.79 3.48
N GLU A 53 12.59 -8.99 2.91
CA GLU A 53 12.76 -9.18 1.46
C GLU A 53 11.75 -8.35 0.66
N GLU A 54 10.51 -8.26 1.12
CA GLU A 54 9.47 -7.50 0.45
C GLU A 54 9.56 -6.00 0.78
N TRP A 55 10.00 -5.63 1.99
CA TRP A 55 10.33 -4.24 2.31
C TRP A 55 11.48 -3.70 1.45
N ASN A 56 12.51 -4.49 1.21
CA ASN A 56 13.64 -4.16 0.32
C ASN A 56 13.21 -3.98 -1.15
N LYS A 57 12.01 -4.44 -1.53
CA LYS A 57 11.41 -4.20 -2.85
C LYS A 57 10.47 -2.99 -2.81
N LEU A 58 9.68 -2.86 -1.75
CA LEU A 58 8.69 -1.80 -1.58
C LEU A 58 9.34 -0.42 -1.41
N GLU A 59 10.35 -0.29 -0.56
CA GLU A 59 10.97 1.00 -0.26
C GLU A 59 11.60 1.65 -1.51
N PRO A 60 12.40 0.95 -2.35
CA PRO A 60 12.92 1.54 -3.58
C PRO A 60 11.83 1.89 -4.60
N ALA A 61 10.76 1.09 -4.68
CA ALA A 61 9.63 1.38 -5.56
C ALA A 61 8.91 2.67 -5.15
N LEU A 62 8.70 2.85 -3.84
CA LEU A 62 8.16 4.07 -3.27
C LEU A 62 9.13 5.25 -3.45
N ALA A 63 10.44 5.06 -3.26
CA ALA A 63 11.44 6.11 -3.50
C ALA A 63 11.44 6.60 -4.95
N LYS A 64 11.32 5.68 -5.92
CA LYS A 64 11.18 6.01 -7.34
C LYS A 64 9.91 6.81 -7.62
N LEU A 65 8.79 6.41 -7.03
CA LEU A 65 7.53 7.15 -7.15
C LEU A 65 7.63 8.53 -6.50
N ASN A 66 8.28 8.65 -5.35
CA ASN A 66 8.55 9.93 -4.72
C ASN A 66 9.35 10.84 -5.66
N GLY A 67 10.41 10.32 -6.30
CA GLY A 67 11.19 11.08 -7.28
C GLY A 67 10.34 11.59 -8.47
N TRP A 68 9.38 10.79 -8.95
CA TRP A 68 8.47 11.23 -10.01
C TRP A 68 7.51 12.33 -9.55
N LEU A 69 6.98 12.20 -8.34
CA LEU A 69 6.13 13.24 -7.75
C LEU A 69 6.91 14.55 -7.55
N SER A 70 8.15 14.47 -7.04
CA SER A 70 9.01 15.63 -6.85
C SER A 70 9.36 16.35 -8.17
N ALA A 71 9.34 15.65 -9.31
CA ALA A 71 9.57 16.25 -10.62
C ALA A 71 8.47 17.25 -11.05
N ASN A 72 7.31 17.25 -10.39
CA ASN A 72 6.26 18.27 -10.58
C ASN A 72 6.65 19.64 -10.00
N GLY A 73 7.70 19.71 -9.18
CA GLY A 73 8.21 20.91 -8.55
C GLY A 73 7.64 21.20 -7.15
N PRO A 74 8.20 22.19 -6.45
CA PRO A 74 7.80 22.53 -5.08
C PRO A 74 6.31 22.84 -4.96
N GLY A 75 5.63 22.22 -3.98
CA GLY A 75 4.20 22.41 -3.74
C GLY A 75 3.27 21.62 -4.67
N ARG A 76 3.82 20.87 -5.63
CA ARG A 76 3.07 20.06 -6.60
C ARG A 76 3.42 18.57 -6.56
N ASP A 77 4.09 18.13 -5.50
CA ASP A 77 4.62 16.77 -5.36
C ASP A 77 3.71 15.83 -4.53
N ASN A 78 2.49 16.27 -4.24
CA ASN A 78 1.50 15.50 -3.48
C ASN A 78 0.47 14.77 -4.37
N LEU A 79 0.46 15.02 -5.68
CA LEU A 79 -0.39 14.37 -6.66
C LEU A 79 0.41 14.10 -7.93
N LEU A 80 0.07 13.05 -8.68
CA LEU A 80 0.76 12.66 -9.91
C LEU A 80 0.73 13.77 -10.98
N THR A 81 -0.37 14.51 -11.08
CA THR A 81 -0.51 15.67 -11.97
C THR A 81 0.00 16.97 -11.33
N GLY A 82 0.18 16.96 -10.02
CA GLY A 82 0.57 18.09 -9.20
C GLY A 82 -0.50 19.14 -8.93
N ASP A 83 -1.72 19.03 -9.48
CA ASP A 83 -2.80 20.00 -9.24
C ASP A 83 -4.20 19.40 -9.09
N ARG A 84 -4.44 18.17 -9.57
CA ARG A 84 -5.75 17.52 -9.50
C ARG A 84 -5.65 16.02 -9.25
N ILE A 85 -6.61 15.51 -8.49
CA ILE A 85 -6.74 14.07 -8.26
C ILE A 85 -7.13 13.39 -9.57
N ILE A 86 -6.38 12.36 -9.95
CA ILE A 86 -6.73 11.44 -11.02
C ILE A 86 -6.88 10.02 -10.47
N PHE A 87 -7.43 9.11 -11.28
CA PHE A 87 -7.62 7.71 -10.91
C PHE A 87 -6.33 7.01 -10.45
N ALA A 88 -5.17 7.42 -10.96
CA ALA A 88 -3.89 6.89 -10.51
C ALA A 88 -3.54 7.28 -9.07
N ASP A 89 -3.94 8.48 -8.61
CA ASP A 89 -3.75 8.89 -7.22
C ASP A 89 -4.67 8.08 -6.29
N ILE A 90 -5.91 7.82 -6.73
CA ILE A 90 -6.87 7.00 -5.98
C ILE A 90 -6.36 5.56 -5.81
N GLN A 91 -5.73 4.98 -6.84
CA GLN A 91 -5.11 3.66 -6.72
C GLN A 91 -3.93 3.63 -5.74
N LEU A 92 -3.13 4.68 -5.68
CA LEU A 92 -2.08 4.76 -4.66
C LEU A 92 -2.70 4.91 -3.26
N ALA A 93 -3.71 5.75 -3.12
CA ALA A 93 -4.44 5.95 -1.87
C ALA A 93 -5.11 4.67 -1.39
N SER A 94 -5.67 3.86 -2.29
CA SER A 94 -6.32 2.59 -1.95
C SER A 94 -5.33 1.54 -1.40
N LEU A 95 -4.10 1.49 -1.93
CA LEU A 95 -3.04 0.64 -1.40
C LEU A 95 -2.60 1.11 0.00
N LEU A 96 -2.45 2.42 0.19
CA LEU A 96 -2.02 2.98 1.47
C LEU A 96 -3.08 2.82 2.57
N ILE A 97 -4.36 3.07 2.27
CA ILE A 97 -5.44 2.85 3.25
C ILE A 97 -5.62 1.36 3.56
N TRP A 98 -5.45 0.47 2.59
CA TRP A 98 -5.47 -0.98 2.82
C TRP A 98 -4.38 -1.40 3.81
N ALA A 99 -3.15 -0.90 3.64
CA ALA A 99 -2.07 -1.14 4.59
C ALA A 99 -2.40 -0.58 5.98
N LYS A 100 -2.92 0.65 6.06
CA LYS A 100 -3.32 1.29 7.32
C LYS A 100 -4.37 0.47 8.07
N VAL A 101 -5.42 0.04 7.37
CA VAL A 101 -6.55 -0.72 7.95
C VAL A 101 -6.13 -2.12 8.36
N VAL A 102 -5.44 -2.86 7.49
CA VAL A 102 -5.02 -4.24 7.79
C VAL A 102 -3.98 -4.27 8.89
N CYS A 103 -3.00 -3.37 8.88
CA CYS A 103 -1.97 -3.34 9.90
C CYS A 103 -2.45 -2.78 11.24
N GLY A 104 -3.40 -1.85 11.22
CA GLY A 104 -3.71 -1.00 12.36
C GLY A 104 -2.66 0.10 12.54
N GLU A 105 -3.09 1.25 13.05
CA GLU A 105 -2.24 2.46 13.13
C GLU A 105 -1.04 2.31 14.07
N ASP A 106 -1.12 1.41 15.06
CA ASP A 106 -0.07 1.22 16.05
C ASP A 106 0.97 0.16 15.67
N SER A 107 0.77 -0.53 14.54
CA SER A 107 1.69 -1.56 14.08
C SER A 107 3.02 -1.00 13.56
N GLU A 108 4.08 -1.78 13.74
CA GLU A 108 5.41 -1.42 13.23
C GLU A 108 5.44 -1.32 11.70
N ASP A 109 4.67 -2.15 10.99
CA ASP A 109 4.56 -2.09 9.52
C ASP A 109 3.94 -0.77 9.04
N TRP A 110 2.84 -0.33 9.67
CA TRP A 110 2.22 0.95 9.30
C TRP A 110 3.12 2.12 9.68
N LYS A 111 3.70 2.11 10.89
CA LYS A 111 4.64 3.17 11.31
C LYS A 111 5.81 3.29 10.35
N ARG A 112 6.42 2.18 9.93
CA ARG A 112 7.49 2.15 8.93
C ARG A 112 7.02 2.75 7.61
N LEU A 113 5.91 2.27 7.04
CA LEU A 113 5.37 2.81 5.78
C LEU A 113 5.07 4.30 5.89
N ALA A 114 4.44 4.72 6.99
CA ALA A 114 4.02 6.08 7.24
C ALA A 114 5.18 7.03 7.50
N SER A 115 6.36 6.55 7.92
CA SER A 115 7.55 7.35 8.14
C SER A 115 8.44 7.49 6.90
N LEU A 116 8.30 6.62 5.90
CA LEU A 116 9.13 6.67 4.68
C LEU A 116 9.07 8.04 3.98
N HIS A 117 10.23 8.47 3.50
CA HIS A 117 10.41 9.74 2.77
C HIS A 117 9.86 10.93 3.56
N ASP A 118 10.32 11.08 4.79
CA ASP A 118 9.92 12.14 5.72
C ASP A 118 8.40 12.22 5.91
N GLY A 119 7.74 11.07 5.97
CA GLY A 119 6.29 10.99 6.15
C GLY A 119 5.44 11.29 4.92
N LYS A 120 6.00 11.20 3.71
CA LYS A 120 5.28 11.55 2.46
C LYS A 120 4.01 10.75 2.27
N TRP A 121 4.02 9.44 2.49
CA TRP A 121 2.86 8.60 2.20
C TRP A 121 1.70 8.83 3.17
N LYS A 122 2.00 9.15 4.43
CA LYS A 122 1.00 9.59 5.40
C LYS A 122 0.33 10.89 4.95
N ARG A 123 1.12 11.89 4.53
CA ARG A 123 0.58 13.16 3.98
C ARG A 123 -0.21 12.94 2.70
N PHE A 124 0.29 12.08 1.80
CA PHE A 124 -0.40 11.74 0.56
C PHE A 124 -1.80 11.19 0.86
N LEU A 125 -1.88 10.20 1.76
CA LEU A 125 -3.14 9.56 2.13
C LEU A 125 -4.11 10.53 2.82
N ALA A 126 -3.62 11.47 3.63
CA ALA A 126 -4.46 12.45 4.32
C ALA A 126 -5.35 13.28 3.38
N GLN A 127 -4.90 13.53 2.13
CA GLN A 127 -5.70 14.22 1.11
C GLN A 127 -7.00 13.48 0.73
N PHE A 128 -7.03 12.16 0.98
CA PHE A 128 -8.12 11.26 0.59
C PHE A 128 -9.07 10.91 1.75
N GLU A 129 -8.78 11.35 2.99
CA GLU A 129 -9.59 11.01 4.17
C GLU A 129 -11.06 11.41 4.02
N LYS A 130 -11.32 12.56 3.40
CA LYS A 130 -12.69 13.04 3.12
C LYS A 130 -13.50 12.14 2.17
N TYR A 131 -12.83 11.23 1.44
CA TYR A 131 -13.45 10.25 0.56
C TYR A 131 -13.55 8.86 1.20
N GLY A 132 -13.08 8.69 2.44
CA GLY A 132 -13.00 7.41 3.14
C GLY A 132 -14.20 7.09 4.03
N ALA A 133 -15.36 7.72 3.82
CA ALA A 133 -16.57 7.44 4.58
C ALA A 133 -17.03 5.99 4.33
N VAL A 134 -17.45 5.30 5.40
CA VAL A 134 -17.94 3.92 5.35
C VAL A 134 -19.33 3.88 5.99
N ASP A 135 -20.30 3.33 5.28
CA ASP A 135 -21.66 3.06 5.73
C ASP A 135 -21.75 1.65 6.34
N ILE A 136 -21.25 1.52 7.58
CA ILE A 136 -21.32 0.27 8.36
C ILE A 136 -22.58 0.19 9.23
#